data_AF-A0A1I5LIM6-F1
#
_entry.id   AF-A0A1I5LIM6-F1
#
_cell.length_a   1.000
_cell.length_b   1.000
_cell.length_c   1.000
_cell.angle_alpha   90.00
_cell.angle_beta   90.00
_cell.angle_gamma   90.00
#
_symmetry.space_group_name_H-M   'P 1'
#
loop_
_entity.id
_entity.type
_entity.pdbx_description
1 polymer ?
#
loop_
_entity_poly.entity_id
_entity_poly.type
_entity_poly.pdbx_seq_one_letter_code
_entity_poly.pdbx_strand_id
1 'polypeptide(L)'
;MRHIQQLLLLFFISGLLPFSCKEIDGYNEIVSTDMTRPDPVKDVKVVNFNGGAYITYTLPKSSNILYVQATYKINDKVSRETKSSYYSDSVTVSGFAKSQDYDVELRVVSRAQVSSEPVSVKVHPDTPPYLLSRPTVTMRQDFGGVQIDAINKAKANLGIIVIAPDQTSKYQIIAQNYTDKDTISFSLHGYDTIPQKFGVYVTDQWGNISDTLLSTITPVYEAQMDKSQFRSYQLGTDARTGFGWSIENLWNNNTGSPGYHTEQPIQPLVWPAVITFDMGKAARLSRYTIWNRGIDGSGTWLWQAGAPRTWVLWGREDSPEDETMPDENHLPPVGGMTPKGWINMGFFTAPDKPSGLPNPQYSNADLQFWNAGFSYNFSLNLPKVRYLRFECVSNMAQTNNFFNVTELSFWGDPR
;
A
#
# COMPACT_ATOMS: atom_id res chain seq x y z
N MET A 1 -13.17 21.37 70.04
CA MET A 1 -14.31 21.07 69.14
C MET A 1 -13.91 20.81 67.68
N ARG A 2 -12.89 21.48 67.11
CA ARG A 2 -12.42 21.24 65.72
C ARG A 2 -11.83 19.84 65.44
N HIS A 3 -11.15 19.20 66.41
CA HIS A 3 -10.53 17.89 66.19
C HIS A 3 -11.50 16.70 66.27
N ILE A 4 -12.65 16.85 66.96
CA ILE A 4 -13.69 15.81 67.03
C ILE A 4 -14.48 15.76 65.71
N GLN A 5 -14.70 16.91 65.06
CA GLN A 5 -15.30 16.96 63.72
C GLN A 5 -14.38 16.39 62.63
N GLN A 6 -13.07 16.52 62.76
CA GLN A 6 -12.11 15.93 61.82
C GLN A 6 -12.00 14.41 61.96
N LEU A 7 -12.05 13.86 63.19
CA LEU A 7 -12.08 12.40 63.38
C LEU A 7 -13.40 11.76 62.91
N LEU A 8 -14.54 12.44 63.06
CA LEU A 8 -15.83 11.97 62.55
C LEU A 8 -15.89 12.01 61.01
N LEU A 9 -15.22 12.97 60.37
CA LEU A 9 -15.14 13.06 58.90
C LEU A 9 -14.22 11.98 58.30
N LEU A 10 -13.12 11.63 58.98
CA LEU A 10 -12.24 10.52 58.58
C LEU A 10 -12.87 9.13 58.79
N PHE A 11 -13.72 8.96 59.82
CA PHE A 11 -14.49 7.72 60.01
C PHE A 11 -15.68 7.58 59.06
N PHE A 12 -16.19 8.69 58.50
CA PHE A 12 -17.25 8.67 57.50
C PHE A 12 -16.72 8.44 56.07
N ILE A 13 -15.46 8.79 55.80
CA ILE A 13 -14.81 8.61 54.49
C ILE A 13 -14.17 7.22 54.33
N SER A 14 -13.79 6.54 55.43
CA SER A 14 -13.28 5.16 55.37
C SER A 14 -14.37 4.07 55.26
N GLY A 15 -15.65 4.43 55.41
CA GLY A 15 -16.79 3.52 55.29
C GLY A 15 -17.41 3.38 53.89
N LEU A 16 -16.88 4.09 52.87
CA LEU A 16 -17.47 4.16 51.52
C LEU A 16 -16.73 3.33 50.45
N LEU A 17 -15.79 2.46 50.82
CA LEU A 17 -15.13 1.54 49.88
C LEU A 17 -15.10 0.13 50.49
N PRO A 18 -16.09 -0.70 50.16
CA PRO A 18 -15.87 -1.61 49.03
C PRO A 18 -17.12 -1.78 48.13
N PHE A 19 -17.28 -0.89 47.15
CA PHE A 19 -17.76 -1.32 45.84
C PHE A 19 -16.54 -1.55 44.95
N SER A 20 -15.80 -2.62 45.27
CA SER A 20 -15.12 -3.35 44.21
C SER A 20 -16.16 -3.60 43.13
N CYS A 21 -15.87 -3.24 41.88
CA CYS A 21 -16.54 -3.89 40.77
C CYS A 21 -16.49 -5.38 41.09
N LYS A 22 -17.66 -6.00 41.30
CA LYS A 22 -17.74 -7.43 41.10
C LYS A 22 -17.32 -7.61 39.66
N GLU A 23 -16.19 -8.28 39.47
CA GLU A 23 -15.96 -8.98 38.22
C GLU A 23 -17.27 -9.73 37.96
N ILE A 24 -17.91 -9.43 36.83
CA ILE A 24 -19.13 -10.14 36.44
C ILE A 24 -18.65 -11.54 36.08
N ASP A 25 -18.58 -12.41 37.09
CA ASP A 25 -18.61 -13.85 36.92
C ASP A 25 -19.88 -14.14 36.12
N GLY A 26 -19.72 -14.41 34.82
CA GLY A 26 -20.86 -14.52 33.92
C GLY A 26 -20.58 -14.48 32.42
N TYR A 27 -19.36 -14.19 31.96
CA TYR A 27 -19.07 -14.25 30.51
C TYR A 27 -19.14 -15.68 29.92
N ASN A 28 -19.17 -16.70 30.78
CA ASN A 28 -19.29 -18.13 30.42
C ASN A 28 -20.60 -18.78 30.91
N GLU A 29 -21.55 -18.02 31.46
CA GLU A 29 -22.85 -18.57 31.83
C GLU A 29 -23.78 -18.67 30.61
N ILE A 30 -24.62 -19.72 30.59
CA ILE A 30 -25.56 -19.96 29.49
C ILE A 30 -26.48 -18.73 29.39
N VAL A 31 -26.38 -17.99 28.28
CA VAL A 31 -27.08 -16.70 28.01
C VAL A 31 -28.60 -16.82 28.11
N SER A 32 -29.13 -18.04 28.01
CA SER A 32 -30.54 -18.34 28.26
C SER A 32 -30.73 -19.82 28.57
N THR A 33 -31.57 -20.16 29.54
CA THR A 33 -32.01 -21.53 29.83
C THR A 33 -33.21 -21.98 28.98
N ASP A 34 -33.69 -21.13 28.07
CA ASP A 34 -34.76 -21.48 27.14
C ASP A 34 -34.26 -22.42 26.04
N MET A 35 -34.51 -23.71 26.25
CA MET A 35 -34.15 -24.78 25.31
C MET A 35 -35.17 -24.98 24.18
N THR A 36 -36.14 -24.08 24.03
CA THR A 36 -37.14 -24.17 22.95
C THR A 36 -36.44 -24.08 21.60
N ARG A 37 -36.59 -25.13 20.79
CA ARG A 37 -36.03 -25.19 19.44
C ARG A 37 -36.66 -24.10 18.57
N PRO A 38 -35.85 -23.23 17.92
CA PRO A 38 -36.39 -22.23 17.01
C PRO A 38 -36.89 -22.90 15.72
N ASP A 39 -37.92 -22.31 15.11
CA ASP A 39 -38.35 -22.65 13.76
C ASP A 39 -37.24 -22.32 12.73
N PRO A 40 -37.22 -22.98 11.56
CA PRO A 40 -36.35 -22.58 10.45
C PRO A 40 -36.75 -21.22 9.86
N VAL A 41 -35.82 -20.61 9.13
CA VAL A 41 -36.10 -19.41 8.33
C VAL A 41 -37.08 -19.70 7.18
N LYS A 42 -37.81 -18.67 6.72
CA LYS A 42 -38.78 -18.77 5.61
C LYS A 42 -38.46 -17.77 4.49
N ASP A 43 -39.16 -17.87 3.37
CA ASP A 43 -39.10 -16.92 2.24
C ASP A 43 -37.68 -16.63 1.74
N VAL A 44 -36.85 -17.67 1.66
CA VAL A 44 -35.45 -17.52 1.27
C VAL A 44 -35.33 -17.04 -0.17
N LYS A 45 -34.53 -15.98 -0.38
CA LYS A 45 -34.19 -15.45 -1.71
C LYS A 45 -32.69 -15.32 -1.84
N VAL A 46 -32.19 -15.52 -3.06
CA VAL A 46 -30.76 -15.51 -3.38
C VAL A 46 -30.49 -14.44 -4.43
N VAL A 47 -29.47 -13.61 -4.18
CA VAL A 47 -28.88 -12.70 -5.15
C VAL A 47 -27.40 -13.02 -5.26
N ASN A 48 -26.98 -13.55 -6.40
CA ASN A 48 -25.58 -13.93 -6.64
C ASN A 48 -24.72 -12.72 -7.01
N PHE A 49 -23.43 -12.82 -6.72
CA PHE A 49 -22.38 -11.89 -7.16
C PHE A 49 -21.06 -12.63 -7.37
N ASN A 50 -20.02 -11.94 -7.82
CA ASN A 50 -18.71 -12.55 -8.08
C ASN A 50 -18.13 -13.25 -6.83
N GLY A 51 -18.08 -14.58 -6.84
CA GLY A 51 -17.52 -15.39 -5.76
C GLY A 51 -18.39 -15.49 -4.50
N GLY A 52 -19.66 -15.08 -4.56
CA GLY A 52 -20.56 -15.08 -3.39
C GLY A 52 -22.04 -14.92 -3.72
N ALA A 53 -22.86 -14.92 -2.67
CA ALA A 53 -24.28 -14.63 -2.76
C ALA A 53 -24.78 -13.96 -1.48
N TYR A 54 -25.75 -13.06 -1.65
CA TYR A 54 -26.59 -12.55 -0.57
C TYR A 54 -27.81 -13.45 -0.45
N ILE A 55 -28.07 -13.95 0.75
CA ILE A 55 -29.24 -14.76 1.04
C ILE A 55 -30.10 -13.99 2.03
N THR A 56 -31.31 -13.62 1.63
CA THR A 56 -32.29 -12.93 2.48
C THR A 56 -33.39 -13.90 2.91
N TYR A 57 -33.95 -13.72 4.10
CA TYR A 57 -34.95 -14.61 4.66
C TYR A 57 -35.85 -13.93 5.68
N THR A 58 -37.01 -14.52 5.94
CA THR A 58 -37.89 -14.14 7.05
C THR A 58 -37.51 -14.92 8.30
N LEU A 59 -37.16 -14.19 9.37
CA LEU A 59 -36.90 -14.78 10.69
C LEU A 59 -38.20 -15.25 11.37
N PRO A 60 -38.18 -16.37 12.11
CA PRO A 60 -39.32 -16.76 12.92
C PRO A 60 -39.52 -15.80 14.09
N LYS A 61 -40.77 -15.64 14.53
CA LYS A 61 -41.12 -14.76 15.66
C LYS A 61 -40.75 -15.44 16.97
N SER A 62 -39.53 -15.19 17.46
CA SER A 62 -39.10 -15.65 18.77
C SER A 62 -38.06 -14.71 19.37
N SER A 63 -38.22 -14.38 20.66
CA SER A 63 -37.25 -13.60 21.43
C SER A 63 -36.00 -14.40 21.81
N ASN A 64 -36.02 -15.71 21.63
CA ASN A 64 -34.92 -16.60 22.02
C ASN A 64 -33.85 -16.78 20.93
N ILE A 65 -34.02 -16.19 19.74
CA ILE A 65 -33.07 -16.31 18.64
C ILE A 65 -31.81 -15.48 18.93
N LEU A 66 -30.65 -16.04 18.59
CA LEU A 66 -29.35 -15.38 18.69
C LEU A 66 -28.82 -15.00 17.32
N TYR A 67 -28.75 -15.94 16.38
CA TYR A 67 -28.28 -15.72 15.02
C TYR A 67 -28.84 -16.75 14.03
N VAL A 68 -28.71 -16.47 12.74
CA VAL A 68 -28.79 -17.46 11.66
C VAL A 68 -27.38 -17.82 11.25
N GLN A 69 -27.12 -19.12 11.13
CA GLN A 69 -25.86 -19.69 10.70
C GLN A 69 -26.02 -20.27 9.30
N ALA A 70 -25.12 -19.89 8.39
CA ALA A 70 -25.00 -20.52 7.08
C ALA A 70 -23.71 -21.35 7.03
N THR A 71 -23.84 -22.64 6.70
CA THR A 71 -22.72 -23.57 6.51
C THR A 71 -22.69 -24.04 5.06
N TYR A 72 -21.53 -23.97 4.43
CA TYR A 72 -21.37 -24.24 2.99
C TYR A 72 -19.93 -24.67 2.67
N LYS A 73 -19.76 -25.35 1.54
CA LYS A 73 -18.44 -25.66 0.98
C LYS A 73 -18.08 -24.64 -0.09
N ILE A 74 -16.87 -24.09 -0.05
CA ILE A 74 -16.40 -23.16 -1.09
C ILE A 74 -15.69 -23.86 -2.25
N ASN A 75 -15.23 -25.08 -2.01
CA ASN A 75 -14.65 -26.01 -2.96
C ASN A 75 -14.74 -27.43 -2.36
N ASP A 76 -14.18 -28.44 -3.03
CA ASP A 76 -14.30 -29.84 -2.59
C ASP A 76 -13.62 -30.15 -1.24
N LYS A 77 -12.77 -29.24 -0.74
CA LYS A 77 -11.91 -29.47 0.43
C LYS A 77 -12.25 -28.58 1.62
N VAL A 78 -12.79 -27.39 1.39
CA VAL A 78 -12.92 -26.35 2.42
C VAL A 78 -14.39 -26.02 2.68
N SER A 79 -14.79 -26.20 3.93
CA SER A 79 -16.07 -25.75 4.48
C SER A 79 -15.90 -24.39 5.15
N ARG A 80 -16.96 -23.58 5.10
CA ARG A 80 -17.07 -22.29 5.80
C ARG A 80 -18.37 -22.20 6.56
N GLU A 81 -18.33 -21.35 7.57
CA GLU A 81 -19.47 -20.92 8.34
C GLU A 81 -19.50 -19.39 8.37
N THR A 82 -20.69 -18.83 8.28
CA THR A 82 -20.94 -17.40 8.48
C THR A 82 -22.19 -17.24 9.34
N LYS A 83 -22.23 -16.18 10.15
CA LYS A 83 -23.32 -15.93 11.08
C LYS A 83 -23.89 -14.54 10.83
N SER A 84 -25.21 -14.45 10.90
CA SER A 84 -25.94 -13.20 10.86
C SER A 84 -26.75 -13.06 12.13
N SER A 85 -26.53 -11.98 12.88
CA SER A 85 -27.24 -11.75 14.15
C SER A 85 -28.75 -11.68 13.95
N TYR A 86 -29.52 -11.92 15.01
CA TYR A 86 -30.98 -11.78 15.01
C TYR A 86 -31.51 -10.42 14.49
N TYR A 87 -30.70 -9.35 14.52
CA TYR A 87 -31.09 -8.03 14.02
C TYR A 87 -31.02 -7.90 12.49
N SER A 88 -30.59 -8.93 11.77
CA SER A 88 -30.47 -8.95 10.31
C SER A 88 -31.34 -10.04 9.69
N ASP A 89 -31.92 -9.72 8.54
CA ASP A 89 -32.72 -10.60 7.69
C ASP A 89 -31.91 -11.22 6.54
N SER A 90 -30.59 -11.04 6.56
CA SER A 90 -29.71 -11.48 5.47
C SER A 90 -28.39 -12.06 5.97
N VAL A 91 -27.83 -12.97 5.19
CA VAL A 91 -26.50 -13.53 5.39
C VAL A 91 -25.74 -13.57 4.08
N THR A 92 -24.47 -13.18 4.12
CA THR A 92 -23.57 -13.22 2.96
C THR A 92 -22.71 -14.47 3.02
N VAL A 93 -22.74 -15.26 1.95
CA VAL A 93 -21.84 -16.41 1.74
C VAL A 93 -20.82 -16.06 0.65
N SER A 94 -19.54 -16.28 0.92
CA SER A 94 -18.44 -15.83 0.04
C SER A 94 -17.29 -16.81 0.00
N GLY A 95 -16.45 -16.66 -1.02
CA GLY A 95 -15.21 -17.41 -1.21
C GLY A 95 -15.35 -18.62 -2.11
N PHE A 96 -16.49 -18.75 -2.81
CA PHE A 96 -16.71 -19.83 -3.76
C PHE A 96 -15.67 -19.81 -4.88
N ALA A 97 -15.05 -20.96 -5.11
CA ALA A 97 -13.90 -21.07 -5.99
C ALA A 97 -14.25 -20.92 -7.49
N LYS A 98 -15.50 -21.13 -7.89
CA LYS A 98 -15.93 -21.16 -9.30
C LYS A 98 -17.36 -20.64 -9.43
N SER A 99 -17.75 -20.29 -10.65
CA SER A 99 -19.16 -20.07 -11.00
C SER A 99 -19.81 -21.42 -11.30
N GLN A 100 -20.58 -21.91 -10.33
CA GLN A 100 -21.33 -23.16 -10.37
C GLN A 100 -22.33 -23.18 -9.22
N ASP A 101 -23.16 -24.23 -9.15
CA ASP A 101 -24.07 -24.43 -8.03
C ASP A 101 -23.33 -24.84 -6.75
N TYR A 102 -23.72 -24.25 -5.63
CA TYR A 102 -23.30 -24.64 -4.29
C TYR A 102 -24.50 -24.78 -3.38
N ASP A 103 -24.44 -25.76 -2.47
CA ASP A 103 -25.44 -25.95 -1.44
C ASP A 103 -25.03 -25.20 -0.16
N VAL A 104 -25.97 -24.45 0.39
CA VAL A 104 -25.84 -23.69 1.63
C VAL A 104 -26.94 -24.14 2.58
N GLU A 105 -26.55 -24.54 3.79
CA GLU A 105 -27.51 -24.88 4.85
C GLU A 105 -27.67 -23.71 5.81
N LEU A 106 -28.91 -23.24 5.99
CA LEU A 106 -29.26 -22.23 6.98
C LEU A 106 -29.88 -22.87 8.22
N ARG A 107 -29.42 -22.47 9.41
CA ARG A 107 -30.02 -22.85 10.69
C ARG A 107 -30.23 -21.61 11.56
N VAL A 108 -31.38 -21.52 12.21
CA VAL A 108 -31.62 -20.53 13.28
C VAL A 108 -31.05 -21.11 14.57
N VAL A 109 -30.24 -20.34 15.28
CA VAL A 109 -29.62 -20.75 16.55
C VAL A 109 -30.13 -19.86 17.68
N SER A 110 -30.62 -20.48 18.74
CA SER A 110 -31.12 -19.78 19.93
C SER A 110 -29.99 -19.31 20.85
N ARG A 111 -30.34 -18.45 21.81
CA ARG A 111 -29.43 -17.98 22.87
C ARG A 111 -28.92 -19.11 23.78
N ALA A 112 -29.66 -20.23 23.82
CA ALA A 112 -29.26 -21.47 24.50
C ALA A 112 -28.47 -22.44 23.60
N GLN A 113 -28.03 -22.00 22.41
CA GLN A 113 -27.32 -22.80 21.39
C GLN A 113 -28.13 -23.99 20.83
N VAL A 114 -29.46 -23.93 20.89
CA VAL A 114 -30.34 -24.90 20.24
C VAL A 114 -30.57 -24.49 18.79
N SER A 115 -30.36 -25.42 17.85
CA SER A 115 -30.50 -25.17 16.41
C SER A 115 -31.85 -25.65 15.85
N SER A 116 -32.40 -24.92 14.89
CA SER A 116 -33.53 -25.36 14.06
C SER A 116 -33.14 -26.55 13.16
N GLU A 117 -34.15 -27.17 12.54
CA GLU A 117 -33.92 -27.97 11.34
C GLU A 117 -33.31 -27.10 10.22
N PRO A 118 -32.47 -27.67 9.33
CA PRO A 118 -31.81 -26.90 8.28
C PRO A 118 -32.75 -26.56 7.12
N VAL A 119 -32.53 -25.39 6.52
CA VAL A 119 -33.07 -25.04 5.20
C VAL A 119 -31.93 -25.09 4.19
N SER A 120 -32.03 -26.01 3.23
CA SER A 120 -31.06 -26.11 2.12
C SER A 120 -31.41 -25.13 1.01
N VAL A 121 -30.43 -24.34 0.61
CA VAL A 121 -30.55 -23.29 -0.40
C VAL A 121 -29.44 -23.48 -1.42
N LYS A 122 -29.79 -23.44 -2.70
CA LYS A 122 -28.80 -23.49 -3.78
C LYS A 122 -28.45 -22.07 -4.22
N VAL A 123 -27.15 -21.78 -4.26
CA VAL A 123 -26.61 -20.52 -4.79
C VAL A 123 -25.78 -20.79 -6.04
N HIS A 124 -25.68 -19.80 -6.94
CA HIS A 124 -24.91 -19.88 -8.17
C HIS A 124 -24.07 -18.59 -8.32
N PRO A 125 -23.00 -18.43 -7.52
CA PRO A 125 -22.15 -17.25 -7.58
C PRO A 125 -21.60 -17.02 -9.00
N ASP A 126 -21.43 -15.76 -9.37
CA ASP A 126 -20.74 -15.41 -10.61
C ASP A 126 -19.24 -15.70 -10.48
N THR A 127 -18.51 -15.60 -11.60
CA THR A 127 -17.07 -15.85 -11.66
C THR A 127 -16.33 -15.06 -10.57
N PRO A 128 -15.56 -15.73 -9.68
CA PRO A 128 -14.90 -15.06 -8.57
C PRO A 128 -13.80 -14.08 -9.02
N PRO A 129 -13.52 -13.03 -8.23
CA PRO A 129 -12.60 -11.96 -8.64
C PRO A 129 -11.20 -12.40 -9.06
N TYR A 130 -10.62 -13.43 -8.42
CA TYR A 130 -9.29 -13.92 -8.78
C TYR A 130 -9.24 -14.51 -10.20
N LEU A 131 -10.34 -15.17 -10.64
CA LEU A 131 -10.48 -15.68 -12.01
C LEU A 131 -10.82 -14.57 -13.01
N LEU A 132 -11.48 -13.49 -12.58
CA LEU A 132 -11.68 -12.31 -13.43
C LEU A 132 -10.39 -11.53 -13.67
N SER A 133 -9.52 -11.43 -12.64
CA SER A 133 -8.26 -10.70 -12.73
C SER A 133 -7.21 -11.46 -13.53
N ARG A 134 -7.11 -12.78 -13.36
CA ARG A 134 -6.07 -13.62 -13.97
C ARG A 134 -5.89 -13.43 -15.50
N PRO A 135 -6.93 -13.37 -16.35
CA PRO A 135 -6.79 -13.15 -17.78
C PRO A 135 -6.21 -11.78 -18.16
N THR A 136 -6.25 -10.80 -17.25
CA THR A 136 -5.71 -9.45 -17.46
C THR A 136 -4.22 -9.34 -17.11
N VAL A 137 -3.66 -10.38 -16.50
CA VAL A 137 -2.25 -10.41 -16.10
C VAL A 137 -1.37 -10.39 -17.34
N THR A 138 -0.44 -9.44 -17.38
CA THR A 138 0.61 -9.37 -18.41
C THR A 138 1.99 -9.34 -17.76
N MET A 139 2.98 -9.90 -18.46
CA MET A 139 4.39 -9.83 -18.11
C MET A 139 5.16 -9.23 -19.28
N ARG A 140 5.93 -8.17 -19.02
CA ARG A 140 6.73 -7.47 -20.03
C ARG A 140 8.17 -7.32 -19.54
N GLN A 141 9.12 -7.24 -20.47
CA GLN A 141 10.51 -6.95 -20.12
C GLN A 141 10.61 -5.61 -19.39
N ASP A 142 11.47 -5.55 -18.39
CA ASP A 142 11.81 -4.33 -17.66
C ASP A 142 13.31 -4.31 -17.34
N PHE A 143 13.82 -3.16 -16.90
CA PHE A 143 15.18 -3.04 -16.39
C PHE A 143 15.39 -3.93 -15.18
N GLY A 144 16.42 -4.77 -15.25
CA GLY A 144 16.76 -5.71 -14.20
C GLY A 144 15.69 -6.77 -13.94
N GLY A 145 14.63 -6.91 -14.75
CA GLY A 145 13.71 -8.03 -14.59
C GLY A 145 12.44 -7.94 -15.43
N VAL A 146 11.30 -7.95 -14.76
CA VAL A 146 9.96 -8.11 -15.36
C VAL A 146 8.97 -7.15 -14.73
N GLN A 147 8.18 -6.50 -15.57
CA GLN A 147 7.01 -5.71 -15.20
C GLN A 147 5.77 -6.61 -15.23
N ILE A 148 4.98 -6.58 -14.15
CA ILE A 148 3.72 -7.29 -14.01
C ILE A 148 2.59 -6.26 -13.92
N ASP A 149 1.57 -6.42 -14.76
CA ASP A 149 0.35 -5.61 -14.70
C ASP A 149 -0.89 -6.51 -14.61
N ALA A 150 -1.91 -6.08 -13.85
CA ALA A 150 -3.20 -6.75 -13.74
C ALA A 150 -4.31 -5.76 -13.40
N ILE A 151 -5.57 -6.16 -13.67
CA ILE A 151 -6.77 -5.37 -13.36
C ILE A 151 -7.65 -6.14 -12.37
N ASN A 152 -8.11 -5.44 -11.33
CA ASN A 152 -9.00 -5.94 -10.29
C ASN A 152 -10.19 -4.99 -10.12
N LYS A 153 -11.09 -4.99 -11.10
CA LYS A 153 -12.28 -4.11 -11.11
C LYS A 153 -13.18 -4.27 -9.89
N ALA A 154 -13.18 -5.46 -9.29
CA ALA A 154 -13.95 -5.75 -8.08
C ALA A 154 -13.36 -5.13 -6.81
N LYS A 155 -12.11 -4.62 -6.86
CA LYS A 155 -11.36 -4.19 -5.68
C LYS A 155 -11.34 -5.26 -4.57
N ALA A 156 -11.27 -6.53 -4.98
CA ALA A 156 -11.21 -7.64 -4.06
C ALA A 156 -9.79 -7.78 -3.47
N ASN A 157 -9.66 -8.33 -2.27
CA ASN A 157 -8.36 -8.65 -1.70
C ASN A 157 -7.72 -9.80 -2.49
N LEU A 158 -6.75 -9.48 -3.34
CA LEU A 158 -6.07 -10.43 -4.21
C LEU A 158 -4.56 -10.45 -3.91
N GLY A 159 -3.95 -11.61 -4.10
CA GLY A 159 -2.50 -11.77 -4.18
C GLY A 159 -2.08 -12.05 -5.62
N ILE A 160 -1.20 -11.21 -6.18
CA ILE A 160 -0.50 -11.48 -7.44
C ILE A 160 0.83 -12.12 -7.09
N ILE A 161 0.95 -13.43 -7.33
CA ILE A 161 2.09 -14.22 -6.90
C ILE A 161 2.99 -14.51 -8.09
N VAL A 162 4.24 -14.09 -8.00
CA VAL A 162 5.25 -14.32 -9.03
C VAL A 162 6.13 -15.48 -8.60
N ILE A 163 6.33 -16.41 -9.53
CA ILE A 163 7.17 -17.59 -9.37
C ILE A 163 8.26 -17.65 -10.44
N ALA A 164 9.40 -18.25 -10.11
CA ALA A 164 10.46 -18.54 -11.07
C ALA A 164 11.13 -19.89 -10.72
N PRO A 165 11.70 -20.62 -11.69
CA PRO A 165 12.40 -21.85 -11.41
C PRO A 165 13.70 -21.58 -10.64
N ASP A 166 13.95 -22.40 -9.62
CA ASP A 166 15.26 -22.48 -8.96
C ASP A 166 16.27 -23.27 -9.81
N GLN A 167 17.48 -23.48 -9.26
CA GLN A 167 18.56 -24.22 -9.91
C GLN A 167 18.19 -25.70 -10.22
N THR A 168 17.15 -26.24 -9.58
CA THR A 168 16.63 -27.60 -9.81
C THR A 168 15.41 -27.61 -10.75
N SER A 169 15.10 -26.49 -11.39
CA SER A 169 13.90 -26.29 -12.24
C SER A 169 12.57 -26.39 -11.51
N LYS A 170 12.55 -26.27 -10.17
CA LYS A 170 11.31 -26.19 -9.39
C LYS A 170 10.90 -24.73 -9.22
N TYR A 171 9.64 -24.44 -9.53
CA TYR A 171 9.12 -23.08 -9.35
C TYR A 171 8.98 -22.73 -7.87
N GLN A 172 9.58 -21.61 -7.49
CA GLN A 172 9.49 -21.04 -6.14
C GLN A 172 8.82 -19.66 -6.21
N ILE A 173 8.17 -19.26 -5.12
CA ILE A 173 7.66 -17.90 -4.97
C ILE A 173 8.85 -16.95 -4.81
N ILE A 174 8.92 -15.96 -5.70
CA ILE A 174 9.96 -14.93 -5.70
C ILE A 174 9.41 -13.54 -5.35
N ALA A 175 8.11 -13.33 -5.50
CA ALA A 175 7.43 -12.11 -5.07
C ALA A 175 5.95 -12.35 -4.80
N GLN A 176 5.39 -11.55 -3.89
CA GLN A 176 3.98 -11.57 -3.54
C GLN A 176 3.49 -10.13 -3.42
N ASN A 177 2.47 -9.76 -4.19
CA ASN A 177 1.84 -8.45 -4.11
C ASN A 177 0.37 -8.62 -3.68
N TYR A 178 0.06 -8.31 -2.43
CA TYR A 178 -1.30 -8.34 -1.89
C TYR A 178 -1.92 -6.94 -1.96
N THR A 179 -3.07 -6.80 -2.63
CA THR A 179 -3.71 -5.52 -2.85
C THR A 179 -5.20 -5.65 -3.19
N ASP A 180 -5.94 -4.57 -2.98
CA ASP A 180 -7.34 -4.36 -3.37
C ASP A 180 -7.49 -3.25 -4.43
N LYS A 181 -6.37 -2.74 -4.96
CA LYS A 181 -6.37 -1.67 -5.97
C LYS A 181 -6.99 -2.13 -7.27
N ASP A 182 -7.68 -1.21 -7.96
CA ASP A 182 -8.31 -1.46 -9.26
C ASP A 182 -7.30 -1.81 -10.37
N THR A 183 -6.18 -1.10 -10.40
CA THR A 183 -5.07 -1.33 -11.32
C THR A 183 -3.83 -1.69 -10.51
N ILE A 184 -3.19 -2.79 -10.90
CA ILE A 184 -2.03 -3.37 -10.22
C ILE A 184 -0.87 -3.34 -11.19
N SER A 185 0.25 -2.77 -10.77
CA SER A 185 1.44 -2.60 -11.61
C SER A 185 2.67 -2.59 -10.71
N PHE A 186 3.62 -3.49 -10.94
CA PHE A 186 4.88 -3.55 -10.20
C PHE A 186 5.98 -4.28 -10.99
N SER A 187 7.22 -3.94 -10.69
CA SER A 187 8.42 -4.53 -11.30
C SER A 187 9.17 -5.42 -10.31
N LEU A 188 9.80 -6.47 -10.83
CA LEU A 188 10.88 -7.17 -10.15
C LEU A 188 12.21 -6.79 -10.81
N HIS A 189 13.22 -6.54 -9.98
CA HIS A 189 14.56 -6.16 -10.40
C HIS A 189 15.61 -7.17 -9.91
N GLY A 190 16.88 -6.99 -10.27
CA GLY A 190 18.00 -7.81 -9.81
C GLY A 190 18.32 -9.04 -10.69
N TYR A 191 17.71 -9.15 -11.86
CA TYR A 191 18.00 -10.17 -12.87
C TYR A 191 19.01 -9.66 -13.90
N ASP A 192 19.85 -10.58 -14.40
CA ASP A 192 20.75 -10.33 -15.52
C ASP A 192 19.97 -10.33 -16.85
N THR A 193 20.64 -9.94 -17.93
CA THR A 193 20.16 -9.91 -19.32
C THR A 193 19.98 -11.29 -19.97
N ILE A 194 20.02 -12.36 -19.18
CA ILE A 194 19.84 -13.74 -19.63
C ILE A 194 18.34 -14.06 -19.63
N PRO A 195 17.78 -14.68 -20.68
CA PRO A 195 16.38 -15.08 -20.72
C PRO A 195 15.98 -15.93 -19.51
N GLN A 196 14.98 -15.48 -18.76
CA GLN A 196 14.50 -16.09 -17.52
C GLN A 196 13.02 -16.44 -17.63
N LYS A 197 12.64 -17.60 -17.09
CA LYS A 197 11.23 -18.01 -17.00
C LYS A 197 10.58 -17.39 -15.76
N PHE A 198 9.42 -16.80 -15.96
CA PHE A 198 8.55 -16.28 -14.90
C PHE A 198 7.17 -16.93 -15.00
N GLY A 199 6.53 -17.08 -13.85
CA GLY A 199 5.14 -17.47 -13.73
C GLY A 199 4.36 -16.49 -12.87
N VAL A 200 3.09 -16.26 -13.18
CA VAL A 200 2.19 -15.48 -12.33
C VAL A 200 0.88 -16.21 -12.17
N TYR A 201 0.41 -16.34 -10.93
CA TYR A 201 -0.95 -16.75 -10.61
C TYR A 201 -1.60 -15.76 -9.65
N VAL A 202 -2.93 -15.75 -9.64
CA VAL A 202 -3.73 -14.90 -8.76
C VAL A 202 -4.36 -15.77 -7.69
N THR A 203 -4.26 -15.34 -6.43
CA THR A 203 -4.93 -15.96 -5.29
C THR A 203 -5.88 -14.98 -4.62
N ASP A 204 -6.93 -15.49 -3.99
CA ASP A 204 -7.79 -14.71 -3.09
C ASP A 204 -7.46 -14.99 -1.61
N GLN A 205 -8.10 -14.23 -0.72
CA GLN A 205 -7.98 -14.38 0.74
C GLN A 205 -8.57 -15.69 1.29
N TRP A 206 -9.26 -16.48 0.46
CA TRP A 206 -9.84 -17.77 0.83
C TRP A 206 -8.95 -18.95 0.43
N GLY A 207 -7.82 -18.68 -0.21
CA GLY A 207 -6.86 -19.68 -0.66
C GLY A 207 -7.22 -20.32 -2.00
N ASN A 208 -8.16 -19.75 -2.77
CA ASN A 208 -8.38 -20.19 -4.15
C ASN A 208 -7.27 -19.64 -5.04
N ILE A 209 -6.76 -20.48 -5.94
CA ILE A 209 -5.60 -20.19 -6.79
C ILE A 209 -5.98 -20.40 -8.25
N SER A 210 -5.63 -19.45 -9.12
CA SER A 210 -5.85 -19.56 -10.57
C SER A 210 -4.84 -20.50 -11.25
N ASP A 211 -5.04 -20.75 -12.55
CA ASP A 211 -3.95 -21.23 -13.40
C ASP A 211 -2.78 -20.23 -13.45
N THR A 212 -1.60 -20.69 -13.88
CA THR A 212 -0.39 -19.87 -13.93
C THR A 212 -0.10 -19.40 -15.36
N LEU A 213 0.10 -18.10 -15.55
CA LEU A 213 0.68 -17.55 -16.78
C LEU A 213 2.19 -17.78 -16.74
N LEU A 214 2.75 -18.50 -17.71
CA LEU A 214 4.20 -18.64 -17.86
C LEU A 214 4.70 -17.80 -19.03
N SER A 215 5.83 -17.12 -18.86
CA SER A 215 6.51 -16.38 -19.92
C SER A 215 8.03 -16.46 -19.77
N THR A 216 8.75 -16.34 -20.88
CA THR A 216 10.21 -16.18 -20.88
C THR A 216 10.51 -14.71 -21.18
N ILE A 217 11.14 -14.03 -20.22
CA ILE A 217 11.47 -12.61 -20.29
C ILE A 217 12.98 -12.46 -20.38
N THR A 218 13.46 -11.58 -21.23
CA THR A 218 14.88 -11.18 -21.26
C THR A 218 14.97 -9.79 -20.63
N PRO A 219 15.46 -9.67 -19.40
CA PRO A 219 15.58 -8.38 -18.72
C PRO A 219 16.49 -7.40 -19.49
N VAL A 220 16.18 -6.11 -19.37
CA VAL A 220 17.08 -5.05 -19.82
C VAL A 220 18.16 -4.86 -18.75
N TYR A 221 19.41 -4.62 -19.14
CA TYR A 221 20.50 -4.44 -18.17
C TYR A 221 20.21 -3.26 -17.23
N GLU A 222 20.40 -3.49 -15.93
CA GLU A 222 20.29 -2.45 -14.91
C GLU A 222 21.51 -2.52 -13.99
N ALA A 223 22.11 -1.36 -13.72
CA ALA A 223 23.10 -1.18 -12.67
C ALA A 223 22.81 0.12 -11.90
N GLN A 224 23.25 0.16 -10.63
CA GLN A 224 23.26 1.42 -9.90
C GLN A 224 24.29 2.36 -10.51
N MET A 225 23.93 3.63 -10.68
CA MET A 225 24.87 4.66 -11.13
C MET A 225 25.96 4.87 -10.07
N ASP A 226 27.22 5.00 -10.50
CA ASP A 226 28.37 5.14 -9.61
C ASP A 226 28.39 6.54 -8.95
N LYS A 227 27.92 6.60 -7.70
CA LYS A 227 27.89 7.82 -6.90
C LYS A 227 29.25 8.49 -6.73
N SER A 228 30.35 7.76 -6.85
CA SER A 228 31.69 8.36 -6.77
C SER A 228 31.99 9.31 -7.94
N GLN A 229 31.20 9.23 -9.02
CA GLN A 229 31.28 10.11 -10.18
C GLN A 229 30.34 11.32 -10.08
N PHE A 230 29.45 11.35 -9.09
CA PHE A 230 28.44 12.39 -8.96
C PHE A 230 29.07 13.69 -8.49
N ARG A 231 28.69 14.82 -9.10
CA ARG A 231 29.21 16.15 -8.76
C ARG A 231 28.09 17.17 -8.73
N SER A 232 28.19 18.13 -7.82
CA SER A 232 27.36 19.32 -7.87
C SER A 232 27.61 20.10 -9.16
N TYR A 233 26.55 20.62 -9.77
CA TYR A 233 26.64 21.45 -10.96
C TYR A 233 25.70 22.64 -10.80
N GLN A 234 26.11 23.64 -10.01
CA GLN A 234 25.25 24.76 -9.68
C GLN A 234 25.02 25.67 -10.90
N LEU A 235 23.75 25.90 -11.24
CA LEU A 235 23.32 26.87 -12.24
C LEU A 235 22.71 28.13 -11.59
N GLY A 236 22.48 29.18 -12.37
CA GLY A 236 22.03 30.48 -11.87
C GLY A 236 20.65 30.46 -11.21
N THR A 237 19.73 29.60 -11.67
CA THR A 237 18.41 29.44 -11.07
C THR A 237 18.37 28.47 -9.88
N ASP A 238 19.49 27.79 -9.57
CA ASP A 238 19.50 26.78 -8.51
C ASP A 238 19.42 27.40 -7.11
N ALA A 239 18.64 26.76 -6.24
CA ALA A 239 18.44 27.22 -4.87
C ALA A 239 19.72 27.06 -4.04
N ARG A 240 20.01 28.06 -3.19
CA ARG A 240 21.13 28.03 -2.26
C ARG A 240 20.91 27.01 -1.15
N THR A 241 21.98 26.30 -0.78
CA THR A 241 22.02 25.39 0.38
C THR A 241 22.09 26.16 1.69
N GLY A 242 21.50 25.62 2.76
CA GLY A 242 21.54 26.19 4.11
C GLY A 242 22.04 25.19 5.16
N PHE A 243 22.28 25.68 6.38
CA PHE A 243 22.50 24.86 7.59
C PHE A 243 23.67 23.86 7.55
N GLY A 244 24.62 24.01 6.61
CA GLY A 244 25.69 23.03 6.38
C GLY A 244 25.23 21.73 5.72
N TRP A 245 23.99 21.68 5.23
CA TRP A 245 23.42 20.56 4.48
C TRP A 245 23.65 20.80 2.99
N SER A 246 24.69 20.18 2.43
CA SER A 246 25.11 20.40 1.05
C SER A 246 24.52 19.38 0.09
N ILE A 247 24.59 19.68 -1.21
CA ILE A 247 24.06 18.82 -2.27
C ILE A 247 24.82 17.49 -2.38
N GLU A 248 26.11 17.48 -2.04
CA GLU A 248 26.96 16.28 -2.05
C GLU A 248 26.47 15.21 -1.06
N ASN A 249 25.70 15.60 -0.05
CA ASN A 249 25.09 14.64 0.87
C ASN A 249 24.01 13.77 0.21
N LEU A 250 23.49 14.14 -0.97
CA LEU A 250 22.48 13.35 -1.68
C LEU A 250 23.01 12.04 -2.26
N TRP A 251 24.33 11.80 -2.25
CA TRP A 251 24.93 10.59 -2.82
C TRP A 251 26.10 10.08 -1.98
N ASN A 252 26.04 10.27 -0.66
CA ASN A 252 27.09 9.85 0.26
C ASN A 252 26.82 8.47 0.92
N ASN A 253 25.74 7.80 0.54
CA ASN A 253 25.23 6.55 1.12
C ASN A 253 24.78 6.67 2.59
N ASN A 254 24.45 7.88 3.05
CA ASN A 254 23.86 8.13 4.37
C ASN A 254 22.42 8.62 4.22
N THR A 255 21.45 7.77 4.55
CA THR A 255 20.02 8.12 4.50
C THR A 255 19.55 8.94 5.72
N GLY A 256 20.45 9.17 6.69
CA GLY A 256 20.22 9.99 7.88
C GLY A 256 20.64 11.45 7.71
N SER A 257 20.93 12.11 8.83
CA SER A 257 21.40 13.50 8.85
C SER A 257 22.95 13.57 8.91
N PRO A 258 23.58 14.60 8.33
CA PRO A 258 22.99 15.62 7.47
C PRO A 258 22.72 15.12 6.05
N GLY A 259 21.67 15.66 5.43
CA GLY A 259 21.36 15.53 4.00
C GLY A 259 21.63 16.82 3.23
N TYR A 260 20.80 17.10 2.23
CA TYR A 260 20.67 18.39 1.54
C TYR A 260 19.51 19.21 2.11
N HIS A 261 19.70 20.53 2.24
CA HIS A 261 18.67 21.47 2.65
C HIS A 261 18.88 22.81 1.94
N THR A 262 17.83 23.40 1.40
CA THR A 262 17.91 24.80 0.94
C THR A 262 18.09 25.75 2.13
N GLU A 263 18.39 27.02 1.89
CA GLU A 263 18.07 28.05 2.89
C GLU A 263 16.56 27.99 3.26
N GLN A 264 16.21 28.38 4.49
CA GLN A 264 14.84 28.40 4.98
C GLN A 264 14.54 29.73 5.69
N PRO A 265 13.67 30.58 5.12
CA PRO A 265 13.17 30.52 3.74
C PRO A 265 14.30 30.75 2.73
N ILE A 266 14.12 30.29 1.50
CA ILE A 266 14.98 30.65 0.35
C ILE A 266 14.90 32.18 0.15
N GLN A 267 16.03 32.86 -0.06
CA GLN A 267 16.10 34.32 -0.26
C GLN A 267 17.03 34.73 -1.43
N PRO A 268 16.54 35.48 -2.45
CA PRO A 268 15.13 35.83 -2.68
C PRO A 268 14.29 34.57 -2.92
N LEU A 269 12.97 34.65 -2.67
CA LEU A 269 12.09 33.50 -2.88
C LEU A 269 12.06 33.13 -4.37
N VAL A 270 12.60 31.96 -4.69
CA VAL A 270 12.51 31.31 -6.00
C VAL A 270 11.84 29.97 -5.78
N TRP A 271 10.62 29.81 -6.30
CA TRP A 271 9.83 28.59 -6.19
C TRP A 271 9.04 28.33 -7.49
N PRO A 272 8.94 27.08 -8.00
CA PRO A 272 9.59 25.85 -7.55
C PRO A 272 11.11 25.95 -7.39
N ALA A 273 11.66 25.24 -6.40
CA ALA A 273 13.08 25.32 -6.09
C ALA A 273 13.84 24.19 -6.79
N VAL A 274 14.92 24.52 -7.49
CA VAL A 274 15.68 23.57 -8.31
C VAL A 274 17.10 23.35 -7.80
N ILE A 275 17.63 22.16 -8.01
CA ILE A 275 19.05 21.83 -7.88
C ILE A 275 19.53 21.00 -9.07
N THR A 276 20.78 21.19 -9.46
CA THR A 276 21.37 20.52 -10.62
C THR A 276 22.65 19.78 -10.22
N PHE A 277 22.81 18.56 -10.77
CA PHE A 277 23.98 17.72 -10.53
C PHE A 277 24.34 16.86 -11.75
N ASP A 278 25.60 16.50 -11.85
CA ASP A 278 26.17 15.59 -12.85
C ASP A 278 26.25 14.18 -12.23
N MET A 279 25.72 13.15 -12.91
CA MET A 279 25.92 11.74 -12.52
C MET A 279 27.29 11.18 -12.94
N GLY A 280 28.08 11.96 -13.68
CA GLY A 280 29.40 11.62 -14.21
C GLY A 280 29.37 10.77 -15.48
N LYS A 281 28.29 10.03 -15.72
CA LYS A 281 28.10 9.20 -16.91
C LYS A 281 26.66 9.24 -17.41
N ALA A 282 26.50 9.30 -18.73
CA ALA A 282 25.20 9.20 -19.37
C ALA A 282 24.63 7.77 -19.24
N ALA A 283 23.36 7.66 -18.89
CA ALA A 283 22.66 6.39 -18.78
C ALA A 283 21.19 6.53 -19.16
N ARG A 284 20.61 5.43 -19.66
CA ARG A 284 19.16 5.32 -19.78
C ARG A 284 18.64 4.88 -18.42
N LEU A 285 18.07 5.82 -17.67
CA LEU A 285 17.65 5.58 -16.29
C LEU A 285 16.41 4.69 -16.23
N SER A 286 16.42 3.73 -15.31
CA SER A 286 15.33 2.78 -15.08
C SER A 286 14.45 3.17 -13.92
N ARG A 287 15.07 3.58 -12.81
CA ARG A 287 14.39 3.99 -11.58
C ARG A 287 15.30 4.85 -10.73
N TYR A 288 14.71 5.49 -9.73
CA TYR A 288 15.43 6.13 -8.65
C TYR A 288 14.73 5.90 -7.33
N THR A 289 15.47 6.10 -6.24
CA THR A 289 14.95 6.09 -4.88
C THR A 289 15.34 7.38 -4.20
N ILE A 290 14.39 7.99 -3.51
CA ILE A 290 14.57 9.19 -2.69
C ILE A 290 14.37 8.83 -1.22
N TRP A 291 15.34 9.22 -0.39
CA TRP A 291 15.21 9.23 1.06
C TRP A 291 15.09 10.66 1.54
N ASN A 292 14.13 10.88 2.43
CA ASN A 292 13.83 12.20 2.96
C ASN A 292 14.29 12.30 4.41
N ARG A 293 14.46 13.54 4.90
CA ARG A 293 14.86 13.80 6.28
C ARG A 293 13.98 13.03 7.26
N GLY A 294 14.61 12.07 7.94
CA GLY A 294 13.99 11.26 8.99
C GLY A 294 13.93 11.99 10.32
N ILE A 295 13.89 11.21 11.41
CA ILE A 295 13.86 11.73 12.77
C ILE A 295 15.27 12.18 13.20
N ASP A 296 15.40 13.40 13.73
CA ASP A 296 16.62 13.89 14.41
C ASP A 296 16.33 14.22 15.89
N GLY A 297 15.94 13.21 16.67
CA GLY A 297 15.68 13.36 18.10
C GLY A 297 14.34 14.03 18.46
N SER A 298 13.73 14.81 17.57
CA SER A 298 12.41 15.46 17.81
C SER A 298 11.20 14.70 17.24
N GLY A 299 11.38 13.86 16.21
CA GLY A 299 10.30 13.13 15.54
C GLY A 299 9.38 13.97 14.65
N THR A 300 9.64 15.29 14.53
CA THR A 300 8.68 16.27 14.02
C THR A 300 8.73 16.49 12.50
N TRP A 301 9.57 15.79 11.74
CA TRP A 301 9.79 16.12 10.31
C TRP A 301 9.01 15.25 9.33
N LEU A 302 8.65 14.04 9.74
CA LEU A 302 7.98 13.05 8.89
C LEU A 302 6.64 13.62 8.37
N TRP A 303 6.43 13.58 7.05
CA TRP A 303 5.21 14.04 6.37
C TRP A 303 4.72 15.48 6.67
N GLN A 304 5.51 16.35 7.30
CA GLN A 304 5.03 17.70 7.67
C GLN A 304 6.08 18.82 7.57
N ALA A 305 7.25 18.55 6.98
CA ALA A 305 8.36 19.49 6.90
C ALA A 305 8.85 19.68 5.45
N GLY A 306 10.15 19.93 5.26
CA GLY A 306 10.74 20.24 3.96
C GLY A 306 10.88 19.08 2.98
N ALA A 307 10.48 17.85 3.33
CA ALA A 307 10.49 16.76 2.37
C ALA A 307 9.61 17.11 1.15
N PRO A 308 10.05 16.86 -0.09
CA PRO A 308 9.23 17.04 -1.28
C PRO A 308 7.93 16.23 -1.20
N ARG A 309 6.80 16.88 -1.47
CA ARG A 309 5.50 16.25 -1.66
C ARG A 309 5.25 15.98 -3.14
N THR A 310 5.55 16.94 -4.00
CA THR A 310 5.56 16.77 -5.46
C THR A 310 6.84 17.37 -6.06
N TRP A 311 7.35 16.75 -7.11
CA TRP A 311 8.57 17.21 -7.78
C TRP A 311 8.63 16.72 -9.23
N VAL A 312 9.47 17.38 -10.02
CA VAL A 312 9.83 16.97 -11.38
C VAL A 312 11.31 16.61 -11.41
N LEU A 313 11.65 15.54 -12.11
CA LEU A 313 13.02 15.28 -12.51
C LEU A 313 13.19 15.67 -13.98
N TRP A 314 14.24 16.43 -14.24
CA TRP A 314 14.65 16.80 -15.57
C TRP A 314 16.01 16.20 -15.87
N GLY A 315 16.24 15.86 -17.13
CA GLY A 315 17.51 15.28 -17.54
C GLY A 315 18.01 15.80 -18.87
N ARG A 316 19.31 15.71 -19.09
CA ARG A 316 19.96 15.94 -20.39
C ARG A 316 21.31 15.23 -20.46
N GLU A 317 21.76 14.95 -21.67
CA GLU A 317 23.03 14.22 -21.90
C GLU A 317 24.23 15.17 -22.04
N ASP A 318 24.00 16.35 -22.61
CA ASP A 318 25.00 17.39 -22.89
C ASP A 318 25.11 18.43 -21.78
N SER A 319 26.04 19.39 -21.94
CA SER A 319 26.35 20.39 -20.92
C SER A 319 25.11 21.16 -20.46
N PRO A 320 24.86 21.29 -19.14
CA PRO A 320 23.68 21.97 -18.64
C PRO A 320 23.60 23.44 -19.01
N GLU A 321 22.45 23.84 -19.57
CA GLU A 321 22.08 25.24 -19.76
C GLU A 321 21.09 25.70 -18.68
N ASP A 322 21.32 26.91 -18.16
CA ASP A 322 20.47 27.49 -17.12
C ASP A 322 19.16 28.03 -17.70
N GLU A 323 18.02 27.67 -17.10
CA GLU A 323 16.70 28.25 -17.38
C GLU A 323 15.77 28.09 -16.18
N THR A 324 14.72 28.91 -16.14
CA THR A 324 13.60 28.71 -15.22
C THR A 324 12.76 27.53 -15.71
N MET A 325 12.52 26.56 -14.84
CA MET A 325 11.76 25.36 -15.20
C MET A 325 10.26 25.67 -15.32
N PRO A 326 9.52 24.99 -16.22
CA PRO A 326 8.07 25.15 -16.32
C PRO A 326 7.36 24.71 -15.05
N ASP A 327 6.28 25.42 -14.68
CA ASP A 327 5.42 24.98 -13.58
C ASP A 327 4.64 23.69 -13.91
N GLU A 328 4.04 23.08 -12.89
CA GLU A 328 3.32 21.80 -12.99
C GLU A 328 2.17 21.79 -14.01
N ASN A 329 1.62 22.94 -14.37
CA ASN A 329 0.52 23.06 -15.35
C ASN A 329 1.03 23.25 -16.78
N HIS A 330 2.33 23.48 -16.98
CA HIS A 330 2.94 23.77 -18.27
C HIS A 330 4.10 22.81 -18.61
N LEU A 331 4.15 21.65 -17.97
CA LEU A 331 5.15 20.63 -18.26
C LEU A 331 4.99 20.09 -19.69
N PRO A 332 6.08 19.97 -20.47
CA PRO A 332 6.05 19.16 -21.67
C PRO A 332 5.72 17.70 -21.29
N PRO A 333 5.18 16.88 -22.20
CA PRO A 333 4.95 15.46 -21.91
C PRO A 333 6.25 14.77 -21.50
N VAL A 334 6.17 13.66 -20.77
CA VAL A 334 7.35 12.84 -20.42
C VAL A 334 8.14 12.48 -21.68
N GLY A 335 9.44 12.76 -21.69
CA GLY A 335 10.32 12.63 -22.86
C GLY A 335 10.36 13.86 -23.78
N GLY A 336 9.44 14.80 -23.62
CA GLY A 336 9.48 16.13 -24.24
C GLY A 336 10.53 17.03 -23.56
N MET A 337 10.87 18.12 -24.22
CA MET A 337 11.95 19.03 -23.81
C MET A 337 11.46 20.45 -23.58
N THR A 338 12.13 21.16 -22.68
CA THR A 338 12.05 22.62 -22.55
C THR A 338 12.80 23.33 -23.69
N PRO A 339 12.68 24.67 -23.83
CA PRO A 339 13.41 25.43 -24.85
C PRO A 339 14.94 25.27 -24.81
N LYS A 340 15.54 25.06 -23.63
CA LYS A 340 16.98 24.79 -23.50
C LYS A 340 17.35 23.31 -23.39
N GLY A 341 16.45 22.41 -23.78
CA GLY A 341 16.76 21.00 -23.99
C GLY A 341 16.72 20.12 -22.73
N TRP A 342 16.12 20.58 -21.62
CA TRP A 342 15.89 19.72 -20.47
C TRP A 342 14.70 18.78 -20.73
N ILE A 343 14.95 17.48 -20.70
CA ILE A 343 13.95 16.43 -20.92
C ILE A 343 13.14 16.21 -19.65
N ASN A 344 11.81 16.21 -19.75
CA ASN A 344 10.95 15.83 -18.65
C ASN A 344 11.06 14.31 -18.38
N MET A 345 11.66 13.93 -17.25
CA MET A 345 11.83 12.54 -16.83
C MET A 345 10.63 12.01 -16.05
N GLY A 346 9.74 12.90 -15.59
CA GLY A 346 8.52 12.55 -14.88
C GLY A 346 8.12 13.57 -13.82
N PHE A 347 6.81 13.64 -13.55
CA PHE A 347 6.24 14.29 -12.38
C PHE A 347 5.90 13.24 -11.33
N PHE A 348 6.40 13.43 -10.11
CA PHE A 348 6.33 12.44 -9.04
C PHE A 348 5.63 13.03 -7.81
N THR A 349 5.01 12.15 -7.04
CA THR A 349 4.30 12.50 -5.80
C THR A 349 4.71 11.52 -4.72
N ALA A 350 5.07 12.05 -3.55
CA ALA A 350 5.36 11.24 -2.38
C ALA A 350 4.12 10.40 -2.00
N PRO A 351 4.30 9.13 -1.61
CA PRO A 351 3.19 8.30 -1.17
C PRO A 351 2.56 8.87 0.11
N ASP A 352 1.26 8.65 0.23
CA ASP A 352 0.53 8.94 1.46
C ASP A 352 1.08 8.11 2.62
N LYS A 353 0.95 8.66 3.83
CA LYS A 353 1.31 7.97 5.05
C LYS A 353 0.41 6.73 5.23
N PRO A 354 0.95 5.51 5.30
CA PRO A 354 0.17 4.27 5.30
C PRO A 354 -0.94 4.21 6.35
N SER A 355 -0.69 4.73 7.57
CA SER A 355 -1.67 4.70 8.65
C SER A 355 -2.81 5.70 8.51
N GLY A 356 -2.65 6.74 7.68
CA GLY A 356 -3.60 7.86 7.61
C GLY A 356 -3.71 8.72 8.88
N LEU A 357 -2.85 8.50 9.90
CA LEU A 357 -2.86 9.31 11.12
C LEU A 357 -2.62 10.81 10.82
N PRO A 358 -3.12 11.75 11.64
CA PRO A 358 -2.79 13.16 11.46
C PRO A 358 -1.32 13.44 11.80
N ASN A 359 -0.67 14.38 11.13
CA ASN A 359 0.67 14.83 11.52
C ASN A 359 0.58 15.64 12.84
N PRO A 360 1.55 15.55 13.78
CA PRO A 360 2.83 14.84 13.68
C PRO A 360 2.79 13.35 14.03
N GLN A 361 1.61 12.77 14.27
CA GLN A 361 1.49 11.38 14.74
C GLN A 361 1.87 10.40 13.63
N TYR A 362 2.57 9.34 13.99
CA TYR A 362 2.93 8.24 13.10
C TYR A 362 2.97 6.92 13.86
N SER A 363 2.75 5.82 13.16
CA SER A 363 2.92 4.46 13.63
C SER A 363 4.33 3.94 13.31
N ASN A 364 4.75 2.84 13.93
CA ASN A 364 6.02 2.21 13.59
C ASN A 364 6.06 1.73 12.12
N ALA A 365 4.92 1.35 11.54
CA ALA A 365 4.82 0.99 10.13
C ALA A 365 5.08 2.20 9.21
N ASP A 366 4.60 3.39 9.58
CA ASP A 366 4.89 4.63 8.83
C ASP A 366 6.38 4.98 8.87
N LEU A 367 7.02 4.81 10.04
CA LEU A 367 8.45 5.07 10.19
C LEU A 367 9.29 4.10 9.34
N GLN A 368 8.95 2.82 9.35
CA GLN A 368 9.62 1.82 8.51
C GLN A 368 9.44 2.15 7.02
N PHE A 369 8.22 2.53 6.62
CA PHE A 369 7.92 2.92 5.24
C PHE A 369 8.71 4.16 4.81
N TRP A 370 8.82 5.18 5.67
CA TRP A 370 9.63 6.38 5.40
C TRP A 370 11.12 6.06 5.26
N ASN A 371 11.66 5.29 6.19
CA ASN A 371 13.09 4.96 6.23
C ASN A 371 13.52 4.01 5.10
N ALA A 372 12.59 3.22 4.54
CA ALA A 372 12.85 2.42 3.36
C ALA A 372 13.16 3.28 2.11
N GLY A 373 12.72 4.54 2.10
CA GLY A 373 12.80 5.42 0.94
C GLY A 373 11.69 5.14 -0.08
N PHE A 374 11.47 6.09 -0.98
CA PHE A 374 10.42 6.00 -1.99
C PHE A 374 11.04 5.76 -3.36
N SER A 375 10.69 4.64 -3.98
CA SER A 375 11.23 4.24 -5.29
C SER A 375 10.23 4.49 -6.40
N TYR A 376 10.70 5.00 -7.53
CA TYR A 376 9.89 5.32 -8.70
C TYR A 376 10.59 4.84 -9.96
N ASN A 377 9.80 4.28 -10.89
CA ASN A 377 10.28 3.85 -12.19
C ASN A 377 10.22 5.02 -13.20
N PHE A 378 11.23 5.08 -14.05
CA PHE A 378 11.23 5.91 -15.24
C PHE A 378 10.57 5.15 -16.40
N SER A 379 10.05 5.89 -17.37
CA SER A 379 9.56 5.30 -18.62
C SER A 379 10.72 4.69 -19.42
N LEU A 380 10.54 3.45 -19.91
CA LEU A 380 11.53 2.74 -20.74
C LEU A 380 11.89 3.45 -22.05
N ASN A 381 11.03 4.38 -22.49
CA ASN A 381 11.20 5.13 -23.73
C ASN A 381 12.01 6.42 -23.55
N LEU A 382 12.41 6.74 -22.32
CA LEU A 382 13.23 7.92 -22.07
C LEU A 382 14.64 7.74 -22.66
N PRO A 383 15.24 8.82 -23.20
CA PRO A 383 16.59 8.78 -23.74
C PRO A 383 17.64 8.68 -22.62
N LYS A 384 18.91 8.58 -23.01
CA LYS A 384 20.01 8.69 -22.06
C LYS A 384 20.11 10.11 -21.50
N VAL A 385 20.46 10.22 -20.22
CA VAL A 385 20.75 11.48 -19.54
C VAL A 385 21.98 11.31 -18.65
N ARG A 386 22.72 12.40 -18.44
CA ARG A 386 23.89 12.47 -17.56
C ARG A 386 23.69 13.48 -16.44
N TYR A 387 23.17 14.65 -16.79
CA TYR A 387 22.88 15.72 -15.85
C TYR A 387 21.41 15.64 -15.46
N LEU A 388 21.14 15.83 -14.19
CA LEU A 388 19.79 15.86 -13.63
C LEU A 388 19.53 17.19 -12.94
N ARG A 389 18.30 17.68 -13.09
CA ARG A 389 17.78 18.80 -12.31
C ARG A 389 16.55 18.34 -11.55
N PHE A 390 16.60 18.45 -10.23
CA PHE A 390 15.50 18.13 -9.33
C PHE A 390 14.74 19.42 -9.05
N GLU A 391 13.46 19.46 -9.38
CA GLU A 391 12.57 20.59 -9.14
C GLU A 391 11.54 20.24 -8.07
N CYS A 392 11.68 20.82 -6.87
CA CYS A 392 10.69 20.68 -5.81
C CYS A 392 9.50 21.62 -6.08
N VAL A 393 8.35 21.04 -6.41
CA VAL A 393 7.12 21.78 -6.76
C VAL A 393 6.28 22.06 -5.52
N SER A 394 6.20 21.12 -4.59
CA SER A 394 5.58 21.34 -3.27
C SER A 394 6.30 20.55 -2.19
N ASN A 395 6.29 21.07 -0.95
CA ASN A 395 6.82 20.37 0.21
C ASN A 395 5.70 19.89 1.15
N MET A 396 6.04 18.97 2.05
CA MET A 396 5.08 18.39 3.01
C MET A 396 4.54 19.41 4.02
N ALA A 397 5.29 20.48 4.30
CA ALA A 397 4.85 21.61 5.14
C ALA A 397 3.83 22.54 4.44
N GLN A 398 3.67 22.41 3.11
CA GLN A 398 2.86 23.29 2.26
C GLN A 398 3.29 24.77 2.29
N THR A 399 4.50 25.06 2.78
CA THR A 399 5.03 26.42 2.83
C THR A 399 5.70 26.84 1.53
N ASN A 400 6.17 25.86 0.74
CA ASN A 400 6.74 26.06 -0.59
C ASN A 400 7.80 27.17 -0.65
N ASN A 401 8.69 27.18 0.35
CA ASN A 401 9.76 28.17 0.50
C ASN A 401 11.09 27.56 0.98
N PHE A 402 11.17 26.24 1.09
CA PHE A 402 12.39 25.45 1.32
C PHE A 402 12.11 23.97 1.01
N PHE A 403 13.15 23.18 0.81
CA PHE A 403 13.03 21.72 0.83
C PHE A 403 14.30 21.01 1.30
N ASN A 404 14.17 19.74 1.66
CA ASN A 404 15.28 18.89 2.08
C ASN A 404 15.09 17.42 1.66
N VAL A 405 16.21 16.77 1.41
CA VAL A 405 16.31 15.36 0.97
C VAL A 405 17.59 14.81 1.58
N THR A 406 17.61 13.55 2.02
CA THR A 406 18.83 12.96 2.61
C THR A 406 19.66 12.21 1.59
N GLU A 407 19.04 11.45 0.70
CA GLU A 407 19.78 10.65 -0.28
C GLU A 407 18.96 10.45 -1.56
N LEU A 408 19.65 10.38 -2.69
CA LEU A 408 19.15 9.97 -3.99
C LEU A 408 20.02 8.81 -4.51
N SER A 409 19.38 7.82 -5.11
CA SER A 409 20.07 6.76 -5.85
C SER A 409 19.37 6.52 -7.17
N PHE A 410 20.16 6.33 -8.22
CA PHE A 410 19.68 6.12 -9.58
C PHE A 410 20.20 4.79 -10.11
N TRP A 411 19.36 4.12 -10.91
CA TRP A 411 19.70 2.91 -11.62
C TRP A 411 19.40 3.09 -13.10
N GLY A 412 20.10 2.35 -13.95
CA GLY A 412 19.89 2.38 -15.40
C GLY A 412 20.93 1.59 -16.18
N ASP A 413 20.95 1.82 -17.49
CA ASP A 413 21.95 1.26 -18.39
C ASP A 413 22.96 2.35 -18.84
N PRO A 414 24.20 2.35 -18.30
CA PRO A 414 25.25 3.28 -18.67
C PRO A 414 26.12 2.79 -19.85
N ARG A 415 25.80 1.66 -20.50
CA ARG A 415 26.64 1.07 -21.55
C ARG A 415 26.50 1.78 -22.89
#